data_AF-A0A8D1L425-F1
#
_entry.id   AF-A0A8D1L425-F1
#
_cell.length_a   1.000
_cell.length_b   1.000
_cell.length_c   1.000
_cell.angle_alpha   90.00
_cell.angle_beta   90.00
_cell.angle_gamma   90.00
#
_symmetry.space_group_name_H-M   'P 1'
#
loop_
_entity.id
_entity.type
_entity.pdbx_description
1 polymer ?
#
loop_
_entity_poly.entity_id
_entity_poly.type
_entity_poly.pdbx_seq_one_letter_code
_entity_poly.pdbx_strand_id
1 'polypeptide(L)'
;MSEEVTYADLKFQDSGKKENTQEFGNFGIKVPPAPPHAWRQRALVLTLLCVLLLIGLGVLGGILVEKLNKLQNFNEELQRNVSLQVIHDMNSAKKIGNLSITLQEIATKLCHQLSIEKPEHKCKPCPKNWMWHEDSCYIVIKLPETWQKSDMLCSAQNASLLKIKNKSVLEFIKSRKIYASWLGLSPRKTHTVSRKLDETIISSDWFTRNTNDLNDSMYCGYLYNNRVNYADCTETKRIICEKLADPMKIEDILTSEEPAGRM
;
A
#
# COMPACT_ATOMS: atom_id res chain seq x y z
N MET A 1 44.51 -21.43 26.53
CA MET A 1 45.80 -21.69 25.85
C MET A 1 46.05 -20.48 24.96
N SER A 2 46.96 -19.60 25.42
CA SER A 2 47.73 -18.53 24.71
C SER A 2 46.94 -17.45 23.94
N GLU A 3 46.90 -16.19 24.41
CA GLU A 3 47.79 -15.03 24.09
C GLU A 3 47.59 -14.51 22.66
N GLU A 4 47.34 -13.21 22.38
CA GLU A 4 48.20 -12.05 22.64
C GLU A 4 47.41 -10.74 22.84
N VAL A 5 47.95 -9.86 23.68
CA VAL A 5 47.62 -8.44 23.78
C VAL A 5 48.78 -7.66 23.18
N THR A 6 48.54 -6.85 22.15
CA THR A 6 49.57 -5.99 21.55
C THR A 6 49.43 -4.58 22.10
N TYR A 7 50.42 -4.12 22.86
CA TYR A 7 50.60 -2.72 23.26
C TYR A 7 51.83 -2.17 22.54
N ALA A 8 51.75 -0.94 22.06
CA ALA A 8 52.91 -0.21 21.57
C ALA A 8 53.33 0.79 22.65
N ASP A 9 54.52 0.57 23.19
CA ASP A 9 55.17 1.37 24.23
C ASP A 9 56.21 2.28 23.57
N LEU A 10 56.09 3.60 23.75
CA LEU A 10 57.09 4.57 23.30
C LEU A 10 58.00 4.91 24.47
N LYS A 11 59.17 4.28 24.45
CA LYS A 11 60.25 4.39 25.43
C LYS A 11 61.13 5.58 25.08
N PHE A 12 61.43 6.45 26.05
CA PHE A 12 62.71 7.14 26.07
C PHE A 12 63.35 7.03 27.45
N GLN A 13 64.63 6.64 27.39
CA GLN A 13 65.45 6.12 28.47
C GLN A 13 65.78 7.18 29.53
N ASP A 14 65.66 6.73 30.77
CA ASP A 14 66.47 7.22 31.88
C ASP A 14 67.88 6.62 31.77
N SER A 15 68.90 7.46 31.76
CA SER A 15 70.27 7.04 32.08
C SER A 15 71.01 8.24 32.63
N GLY A 16 71.01 8.30 33.96
CA GLY A 16 71.91 9.11 34.74
C GLY A 16 73.37 8.85 34.39
N LYS A 17 74.07 9.97 34.22
CA LYS A 17 75.43 10.25 34.68
C LYS A 17 76.39 9.04 34.78
N LYS A 18 77.36 9.02 33.87
CA LYS A 18 78.75 8.84 34.28
C LYS A 18 79.36 10.22 34.52
N GLU A 19 79.68 10.49 35.77
CA GLU A 19 80.52 11.61 36.19
C GLU A 19 81.78 10.99 36.83
N ASN A 20 82.92 11.30 36.24
CA ASN A 20 84.29 11.29 36.75
C ASN A 20 85.12 11.72 35.53
N THR A 21 85.82 12.84 35.53
CA THR A 21 86.73 13.31 36.57
C THR A 21 87.04 14.80 36.35
N GLN A 22 87.43 15.46 37.45
CA GLN A 22 88.21 16.68 37.55
C GLN A 22 87.47 18.03 37.65
N GLU A 23 87.06 18.29 38.88
CA GLU A 23 87.32 19.51 39.66
C GLU A 23 88.52 20.36 39.16
N PHE A 24 88.30 21.65 38.89
CA PHE A 24 88.81 22.78 39.69
C PHE A 24 88.70 24.09 38.88
N GLY A 25 88.18 25.13 39.52
CA GLY A 25 88.50 26.51 39.12
C GLY A 25 87.32 27.47 39.05
N ASN A 26 86.91 27.97 40.22
CA ASN A 26 86.08 29.15 40.41
C ASN A 26 86.37 30.27 39.39
N PHE A 27 85.38 30.76 38.65
CA PHE A 27 85.38 32.17 38.21
C PHE A 27 83.96 32.65 37.82
N GLY A 28 83.44 33.56 38.65
CA GLY A 28 82.42 34.54 38.26
C GLY A 28 80.98 34.05 38.19
N ILE A 29 80.24 34.28 39.28
CA ILE A 29 78.79 34.42 39.22
C ILE A 29 78.48 35.60 38.27
N LYS A 30 78.09 35.30 37.02
CA LYS A 30 77.19 36.18 36.27
C LYS A 30 75.79 35.64 36.49
N VAL A 31 75.10 36.26 37.43
CA VAL A 31 73.65 36.13 37.63
C VAL A 31 72.97 36.33 36.26
N PRO A 32 72.17 35.37 35.74
CA PRO A 32 71.24 35.70 34.66
C PRO A 32 70.31 36.76 35.24
N PRO A 33 70.11 37.92 34.59
CA PRO A 33 69.31 38.97 35.17
C PRO A 33 67.94 38.40 35.55
N ALA A 34 67.55 38.63 36.80
CA ALA A 34 66.20 38.34 37.28
C ALA A 34 65.22 38.87 36.22
N PRO A 35 64.19 38.10 35.83
CA PRO A 35 63.27 38.54 34.80
C PRO A 35 62.76 39.93 35.22
N PRO A 36 62.84 40.96 34.36
CA PRO A 36 62.44 42.30 34.73
C PRO A 36 61.04 42.23 35.31
N HIS A 37 60.77 42.97 36.40
CA HIS A 37 59.45 43.03 37.04
C HIS A 37 58.29 43.17 36.01
N ALA A 38 58.55 43.84 34.88
CA ALA A 38 57.66 43.97 33.73
C ALA A 38 57.23 42.65 33.04
N TRP A 39 58.07 41.60 32.99
CA TRP A 39 57.73 40.31 32.37
C TRP A 39 56.77 39.49 33.23
N ARG A 40 57.00 39.49 34.55
CA ARG A 40 56.12 38.83 35.52
C ARG A 40 54.74 39.49 35.55
N GLN A 41 54.70 40.82 35.45
CA GLN A 41 53.45 41.60 35.35
C GLN A 41 52.70 41.32 34.04
N ARG A 42 53.39 41.26 32.89
CA ARG A 42 52.77 40.91 31.59
C ARG A 42 52.17 39.50 31.59
N ALA A 43 52.87 38.52 32.18
CA ALA A 43 52.37 37.16 32.29
C ALA A 43 51.10 37.09 33.14
N LEU A 44 51.06 37.78 34.28
CA LEU A 44 49.87 37.84 35.15
C LEU A 44 48.66 38.46 34.43
N VAL A 45 48.87 39.58 33.71
CA VAL A 45 47.81 40.23 32.93
C VAL A 45 47.27 39.30 31.84
N LEU A 46 48.15 38.59 31.13
CA LEU A 46 47.74 37.61 30.10
C LEU A 46 46.95 36.44 30.71
N THR A 47 47.36 35.91 31.86
CA THR A 47 46.62 34.83 32.53
C THR A 47 45.22 35.29 32.97
N LEU A 48 45.08 36.51 33.50
CA LEU A 48 43.78 37.08 33.86
C LEU A 48 42.88 37.27 32.64
N LEU A 49 43.44 37.78 31.53
CA LEU A 49 42.73 37.89 30.25
C LEU A 49 42.23 36.53 29.75
N CYS A 50 43.07 35.50 29.77
CA CYS A 50 42.68 34.16 29.38
C CYS A 50 41.57 33.59 30.27
N VAL A 51 41.65 33.78 31.60
CA VAL A 51 40.60 33.33 32.53
C VAL A 51 39.28 34.03 32.25
N LEU A 52 39.29 35.36 32.02
CA LEU A 52 38.08 36.12 31.67
C LEU A 52 37.47 35.64 30.35
N LEU A 53 38.30 35.32 29.34
CA LEU A 53 37.83 34.76 28.08
C LEU A 53 37.20 33.37 28.25
N LEU A 54 37.81 32.48 29.05
CA LEU A 54 37.27 31.16 29.34
C LEU A 54 35.93 31.24 30.08
N ILE A 55 35.79 32.16 31.04
CA ILE A 55 34.52 32.40 31.72
C ILE A 55 33.47 32.89 30.73
N GLY A 56 33.82 33.86 29.87
CA GLY A 56 32.93 34.37 28.83
C GLY A 56 32.45 33.27 27.88
N LEU A 57 33.35 32.40 27.43
CA LEU A 57 33.03 31.24 26.59
C LEU A 57 32.14 30.22 27.31
N GLY A 58 32.39 29.96 28.59
CA GLY A 58 31.56 29.06 29.41
C GLY A 58 30.12 29.57 29.56
N VAL A 59 29.95 30.86 29.83
CA VAL A 59 28.62 31.50 29.94
C VAL A 59 27.90 31.48 28.58
N LEU A 60 28.58 31.86 27.49
CA LEU A 60 28.01 31.81 26.14
C LEU A 60 27.62 30.38 25.73
N GLY A 61 28.46 29.40 26.04
CA GLY A 61 28.19 27.99 25.80
C GLY A 61 26.98 27.50 26.61
N GLY A 62 26.86 27.87 27.88
CA GLY A 62 25.70 27.54 28.72
C GLY A 62 24.39 28.10 28.18
N ILE A 63 24.39 29.38 27.78
CA ILE A 63 23.22 30.03 27.17
C ILE A 63 22.84 29.35 25.85
N LEU A 64 23.83 28.98 25.03
CA LEU A 64 23.60 28.27 23.78
C LEU A 64 22.98 26.88 24.01
N VAL A 65 23.50 26.12 24.97
CA VAL A 65 22.99 24.79 25.33
C VAL A 65 21.56 24.88 25.88
N GLU A 66 21.26 25.84 26.75
CA GLU A 66 19.90 26.03 27.28
C GLU A 66 18.91 26.35 26.16
N LYS A 67 19.30 27.24 25.23
CA LYS A 67 18.47 27.62 24.09
C LYS A 67 18.27 26.45 23.12
N LEU A 68 19.30 25.63 22.89
CA LEU A 68 19.19 24.41 22.08
C LEU A 68 18.25 23.39 22.72
N ASN A 69 18.34 23.15 24.03
CA ASN A 69 17.47 22.22 24.75
C ASN A 69 15.99 22.67 24.71
N LYS A 70 15.71 23.97 24.88
CA LYS A 70 14.35 24.52 24.74
C LYS A 70 13.80 24.31 23.33
N LEU A 71 14.62 24.52 22.30
CA LEU A 71 14.21 24.33 20.90
C LEU A 71 13.94 22.85 20.59
N GLN A 72 14.77 21.93 21.10
CA GLN A 72 14.56 20.50 20.95
C GLN A 72 13.26 20.05 21.61
N ASN A 73 13.01 20.44 22.86
CA ASN A 73 11.78 20.11 23.57
C ASN A 73 10.53 20.64 22.84
N PHE A 74 10.59 21.88 22.32
CA PHE A 74 9.49 22.44 21.52
C PHE A 74 9.24 21.64 20.24
N ASN A 75 10.30 21.24 19.53
CA ASN A 75 10.17 20.42 18.33
C ASN A 75 9.59 19.03 18.63
N GLU A 76 10.01 18.38 19.72
CA GLU A 76 9.47 17.07 20.14
C GLU A 76 7.99 17.16 20.53
N GLU A 77 7.62 18.20 21.29
CA GLU A 77 6.23 18.46 21.67
C GLU A 77 5.35 18.75 20.45
N LEU A 78 5.83 19.59 19.54
CA LEU A 78 5.15 19.89 18.29
C LEU A 78 4.97 18.62 17.44
N GLN A 79 6.03 17.82 17.29
CA GLN A 79 5.98 16.57 16.53
C GLN A 79 5.00 15.56 17.16
N ARG A 80 4.95 15.47 18.49
CA ARG A 80 3.99 14.63 19.21
C ARG A 80 2.55 15.08 18.97
N ASN A 81 2.27 16.38 19.08
CA ASN A 81 0.93 16.93 18.88
C ASN A 81 0.46 16.73 17.44
N VAL A 82 1.33 16.96 16.46
CA VAL A 82 1.03 16.71 15.04
C VAL A 82 0.78 15.21 14.80
N SER A 83 1.59 14.32 15.36
CA SER A 83 1.40 12.87 15.22
C SER A 83 0.04 12.42 15.80
N LEU A 84 -0.34 12.92 16.98
CA LEU A 84 -1.64 12.63 17.58
C LEU A 84 -2.80 13.14 16.72
N GLN A 85 -2.67 14.35 16.17
CA GLN A 85 -3.67 14.92 15.26
C GLN A 85 -3.83 14.05 13.99
N VAL A 86 -2.71 13.65 13.37
CA VAL A 86 -2.72 12.77 12.19
C VAL A 86 -3.42 11.45 12.49
N ILE A 87 -3.12 10.80 13.63
CA ILE A 87 -3.77 9.55 14.03
C ILE A 87 -5.28 9.74 14.23
N HIS A 88 -5.68 10.82 14.89
CA HIS A 88 -7.09 11.14 15.09
C HIS A 88 -7.83 11.33 13.76
N ASP A 89 -7.22 12.06 12.82
CA ASP A 89 -7.82 12.35 11.52
C ASP A 89 -7.90 11.08 10.66
N MET A 90 -6.89 10.20 10.71
CA MET A 90 -6.94 8.88 10.06
C MET A 90 -8.04 7.98 10.65
N ASN A 91 -8.20 7.97 11.97
CA ASN A 91 -9.26 7.20 12.63
C ASN A 91 -10.66 7.72 12.26
N SER A 92 -10.82 9.04 12.20
CA SER A 92 -12.05 9.69 11.77
C SER A 92 -12.38 9.38 10.31
N ALA A 93 -11.39 9.50 9.42
CA ALA A 93 -11.53 9.14 8.00
C ALA A 93 -11.89 7.67 7.81
N LYS A 94 -11.25 6.76 8.56
CA LYS A 94 -11.59 5.32 8.55
C LYS A 94 -13.02 5.07 9.01
N LYS A 95 -13.48 5.76 10.06
CA LYS A 95 -14.87 5.64 10.55
C LYS A 95 -15.87 6.14 9.53
N ILE A 96 -15.60 7.27 8.87
CA ILE A 96 -16.43 7.82 7.80
C ILE A 96 -16.49 6.83 6.62
N GLY A 97 -15.35 6.27 6.22
CA GLY A 97 -15.29 5.25 5.17
C GLY A 97 -16.13 4.01 5.52
N ASN A 98 -16.00 3.48 6.74
CA ASN A 98 -16.80 2.35 7.20
C ASN A 98 -18.31 2.66 7.17
N LEU A 99 -18.71 3.85 7.64
CA LEU A 99 -20.12 4.26 7.62
C LEU A 99 -20.66 4.36 6.18
N SER A 100 -19.85 4.89 5.26
CA SER A 100 -20.19 4.97 3.84
C SER A 100 -20.40 3.58 3.23
N ILE A 101 -19.55 2.61 3.56
CA ILE A 101 -19.69 1.22 3.09
C ILE A 101 -20.98 0.61 3.63
N THR A 102 -21.24 0.75 4.93
CA THR A 102 -22.47 0.21 5.55
C THR A 102 -23.73 0.84 4.95
N LEU A 103 -23.72 2.15 4.67
CA LEU A 103 -24.85 2.83 4.04
C LEU A 103 -25.09 2.29 2.62
N GLN A 104 -24.01 2.10 1.85
CA GLN A 104 -24.10 1.52 0.51
C GLN A 104 -24.67 0.09 0.55
N GLU A 105 -24.23 -0.75 1.48
CA GLU A 105 -24.75 -2.12 1.62
C GLU A 105 -26.25 -2.15 1.93
N ILE A 106 -26.71 -1.28 2.83
CA ILE A 106 -28.14 -1.17 3.17
C ILE A 106 -28.94 -0.67 1.97
N ALA A 107 -28.44 0.35 1.27
CA ALA A 107 -29.05 0.88 0.06
C ALA A 107 -29.19 -0.20 -1.04
N THR A 108 -28.14 -1.00 -1.24
CA THR A 108 -28.14 -2.13 -2.19
C THR A 108 -29.18 -3.18 -1.83
N LYS A 109 -29.27 -3.57 -0.56
CA LYS A 109 -30.27 -4.54 -0.09
C LYS A 109 -31.70 -4.04 -0.28
N LEU A 110 -31.96 -2.78 0.09
CA LEU A 110 -33.28 -2.18 -0.05
C LEU A 110 -33.69 -2.08 -1.53
N CYS A 111 -32.77 -1.66 -2.39
CA CYS A 111 -33.05 -1.61 -3.81
C CYS A 111 -33.32 -2.99 -4.42
N HIS A 112 -32.61 -4.02 -3.98
CA HIS A 112 -32.86 -5.38 -4.43
C HIS A 112 -34.29 -5.81 -4.12
N GLN A 113 -34.78 -5.51 -2.91
CA GLN A 113 -36.18 -5.75 -2.53
C GLN A 113 -37.15 -4.95 -3.42
N LEU A 114 -36.89 -3.65 -3.60
CA LEU A 114 -37.73 -2.78 -4.43
C LEU A 114 -37.79 -3.23 -5.88
N SER A 115 -36.68 -3.70 -6.45
CA SER A 115 -36.61 -4.19 -7.84
C SER A 115 -37.48 -5.44 -8.08
N ILE A 116 -37.72 -6.24 -7.03
CA ILE A 116 -38.56 -7.44 -7.07
C ILE A 116 -40.04 -7.06 -6.85
N GLU A 117 -40.32 -6.24 -5.84
CA GLU A 117 -41.70 -5.88 -5.47
C GLU A 117 -42.33 -4.85 -6.40
N LYS A 118 -41.53 -3.91 -6.91
CA LYS A 118 -41.96 -2.80 -7.77
C LYS A 118 -41.08 -2.74 -9.01
N PRO A 119 -41.39 -3.51 -10.07
CA PRO A 119 -40.61 -3.54 -11.30
C PRO A 119 -40.45 -2.17 -12.00
N GLU A 120 -41.31 -1.19 -11.68
CA GLU A 120 -41.24 0.18 -12.21
C GLU A 120 -40.40 1.14 -11.35
N HIS A 121 -39.85 0.70 -10.22
CA HIS A 121 -39.00 1.56 -9.38
C HIS A 121 -37.79 2.05 -10.17
N LYS A 122 -37.35 3.27 -9.90
CA LYS A 122 -36.13 3.86 -10.49
C LYS A 122 -34.85 3.14 -10.09
N CYS A 123 -34.94 2.30 -9.06
CA CYS A 123 -33.79 1.64 -8.47
C CYS A 123 -33.47 0.37 -9.27
N LYS A 124 -32.73 0.56 -10.37
CA LYS A 124 -32.34 -0.47 -11.33
C LYS A 124 -30.85 -0.33 -11.64
N PRO A 125 -29.96 -0.96 -10.84
CA PRO A 125 -28.52 -0.86 -11.06
C PRO A 125 -28.04 -1.69 -12.27
N CYS A 126 -28.94 -2.49 -12.86
CA CYS A 126 -28.68 -3.25 -14.08
C CYS A 126 -29.50 -2.72 -15.25
N PRO A 127 -28.96 -2.76 -16.48
CA PRO A 127 -29.72 -2.39 -17.67
C PRO A 127 -30.93 -3.29 -17.88
N LYS A 128 -31.89 -2.81 -18.67
CA LYS A 128 -33.10 -3.56 -19.01
C LYS A 128 -32.75 -4.95 -19.58
N ASN A 129 -33.45 -5.98 -19.10
CA ASN A 129 -33.26 -7.40 -19.45
C ASN A 129 -31.97 -8.05 -18.93
N TRP A 130 -31.18 -7.37 -18.10
CA TRP A 130 -30.08 -7.99 -17.37
C TRP A 130 -30.58 -8.50 -16.02
N MET A 131 -30.08 -9.66 -15.62
CA MET A 131 -30.32 -10.22 -14.30
C MET A 131 -29.32 -9.62 -13.31
N TRP A 132 -29.83 -9.09 -12.21
CA TRP A 132 -29.01 -8.58 -11.12
C TRP A 132 -28.71 -9.70 -10.10
N HIS A 133 -27.45 -9.83 -9.72
CA HIS A 133 -27.00 -10.68 -8.61
C HIS A 133 -25.74 -10.10 -7.97
N GLU A 134 -25.75 -9.91 -6.66
CA GLU A 134 -24.68 -9.24 -5.91
C GLU A 134 -24.31 -7.88 -6.54
N ASP A 135 -23.04 -7.65 -6.86
CA ASP A 135 -22.55 -6.39 -7.41
C ASP A 135 -22.46 -6.42 -8.94
N SER A 136 -23.15 -7.35 -9.60
CA SER A 136 -23.00 -7.60 -11.03
C SER A 136 -24.32 -7.85 -11.76
N CYS A 137 -24.29 -7.53 -13.04
CA CYS A 137 -25.37 -7.72 -13.99
C CYS A 137 -24.99 -8.79 -15.00
N TYR A 138 -25.95 -9.66 -15.33
CA TYR A 138 -25.74 -10.80 -16.23
C TYR A 138 -26.78 -10.81 -17.35
N ILE A 139 -26.36 -11.11 -18.58
CA ILE A 139 -27.29 -11.33 -19.70
C ILE A 139 -26.93 -12.61 -20.45
N VAL A 140 -27.96 -13.39 -20.79
CA VAL A 140 -27.81 -14.58 -21.63
C VAL A 140 -28.22 -14.23 -23.05
N ILE A 141 -27.29 -14.33 -23.99
CA ILE A 141 -27.56 -14.19 -25.42
C ILE A 141 -27.78 -15.60 -25.97
N LYS A 142 -28.99 -15.84 -26.46
CA LYS A 142 -29.43 -17.18 -26.88
C LYS A 142 -28.78 -17.65 -28.18
N LEU A 143 -28.36 -16.72 -29.05
CA LEU A 143 -27.69 -17.03 -30.31
C LEU A 143 -26.31 -17.62 -30.01
N PRO A 144 -26.05 -18.90 -30.34
CA PRO A 144 -24.76 -19.51 -30.11
C PRO A 144 -23.71 -18.95 -31.07
N GLU A 145 -22.51 -18.66 -30.56
CA GLU A 145 -21.42 -18.08 -31.33
C GLU A 145 -20.08 -18.70 -30.92
N THR A 146 -19.04 -18.47 -31.73
CA THR A 146 -17.66 -18.84 -31.39
C THR A 146 -17.21 -18.11 -30.13
N TRP A 147 -16.21 -18.64 -29.42
CA TRP A 147 -15.74 -18.00 -28.18
C TRP A 147 -15.27 -16.55 -28.44
N GLN A 148 -14.53 -16.33 -29.53
CA GLN A 148 -14.04 -15.01 -29.93
C GLN A 148 -15.18 -14.04 -30.24
N LYS A 149 -16.19 -14.48 -31.00
CA LYS A 149 -17.35 -13.64 -31.32
C LYS A 149 -18.18 -13.33 -30.08
N SER A 150 -18.26 -14.30 -29.16
CA SER A 150 -18.94 -14.13 -27.88
C SER A 150 -18.27 -13.09 -26.99
N ASP A 151 -16.93 -13.10 -26.92
CA ASP A 151 -16.14 -12.11 -26.22
C ASP A 151 -16.31 -10.70 -26.80
N MET A 152 -16.31 -10.58 -28.14
CA MET A 152 -16.61 -9.33 -28.84
C MET A 152 -18.02 -8.80 -28.54
N LEU A 153 -19.03 -9.68 -28.53
CA LEU A 153 -20.42 -9.31 -28.24
C LEU A 153 -20.60 -8.81 -26.80
N CYS A 154 -19.93 -9.44 -25.83
CA CYS A 154 -19.92 -8.93 -24.46
C CYS A 154 -19.18 -7.59 -24.37
N SER A 155 -18.02 -7.48 -25.03
CA SER A 155 -17.22 -6.26 -25.03
C SER A 155 -17.97 -5.05 -25.61
N ALA A 156 -18.76 -5.27 -26.67
CA ALA A 156 -19.63 -4.24 -27.26
C ALA A 156 -20.71 -3.69 -26.30
N GLN A 157 -20.98 -4.39 -25.19
CA GLN A 157 -21.91 -3.99 -24.13
C GLN A 157 -21.19 -3.47 -22.86
N ASN A 158 -19.89 -3.17 -22.97
CA ASN A 158 -18.99 -2.88 -21.84
C ASN A 158 -19.04 -3.99 -20.77
N ALA A 159 -19.07 -5.24 -21.23
CA ALA A 159 -19.14 -6.43 -20.40
C ALA A 159 -18.05 -7.43 -20.81
N SER A 160 -17.85 -8.45 -19.99
CA SER A 160 -16.98 -9.59 -20.32
C SER A 160 -17.79 -10.87 -20.34
N LEU A 161 -17.26 -11.94 -20.94
CA LEU A 161 -17.80 -13.28 -20.72
C LEU A 161 -17.83 -13.63 -19.22
N LEU A 162 -18.83 -14.40 -18.79
CA LEU A 162 -19.05 -14.80 -17.40
C LEU A 162 -17.78 -15.34 -16.75
N LYS A 163 -17.48 -14.83 -15.55
CA LYS A 163 -16.44 -15.34 -14.68
C LYS A 163 -17.05 -15.79 -13.36
N ILE A 164 -16.91 -17.07 -13.06
CA ILE A 164 -17.44 -17.63 -11.82
C ILE A 164 -16.40 -17.39 -10.72
N LYS A 165 -16.53 -16.24 -10.05
CA LYS A 165 -15.57 -15.70 -9.06
C LYS A 165 -15.78 -16.14 -7.62
N ASN A 166 -16.92 -16.75 -7.31
CA ASN A 166 -17.24 -17.26 -5.98
C ASN A 166 -18.36 -18.31 -6.07
N LYS A 167 -18.65 -18.96 -4.93
CA LYS A 167 -19.72 -19.95 -4.82
C LYS A 167 -21.12 -19.35 -5.03
N SER A 168 -21.34 -18.10 -4.63
CA SER A 168 -22.63 -17.42 -4.78
C SER A 168 -23.01 -17.25 -6.24
N VAL A 169 -22.09 -16.76 -7.09
CA VAL A 169 -22.26 -16.66 -8.54
C VAL A 169 -22.56 -18.03 -9.13
N LEU A 170 -21.85 -19.09 -8.70
CA LEU A 170 -22.13 -20.45 -9.18
C LEU A 170 -23.57 -20.89 -8.87
N GLU A 171 -24.03 -20.71 -7.63
CA GLU A 171 -25.39 -21.07 -7.24
C GLU A 171 -26.44 -20.21 -7.97
N PHE A 172 -26.17 -18.93 -8.20
CA PHE A 172 -27.01 -18.07 -9.02
C PHE A 172 -27.16 -18.61 -10.45
N ILE A 173 -26.05 -18.91 -11.13
CA ILE A 173 -26.07 -19.45 -12.50
C ILE A 173 -26.81 -20.80 -12.57
N LYS A 174 -26.66 -21.66 -11.56
CA LYS A 174 -27.42 -22.91 -11.42
C LYS A 174 -28.92 -22.65 -11.27
N SER A 175 -29.31 -21.72 -10.39
CA SER A 175 -30.72 -21.38 -10.14
C SER A 175 -31.42 -20.88 -11.40
N ARG A 176 -30.69 -20.19 -12.28
CA ARG A 176 -31.17 -19.69 -13.57
C ARG A 176 -31.17 -20.75 -14.68
N LYS A 177 -30.75 -21.99 -14.39
CA LYS A 177 -30.65 -23.10 -15.35
C LYS A 177 -29.80 -22.72 -16.58
N ILE A 178 -28.71 -22.01 -16.35
CA ILE A 178 -27.78 -21.60 -17.39
C ILE A 178 -26.74 -22.70 -17.58
N TYR A 179 -26.61 -23.20 -18.81
CA TYR A 179 -25.70 -24.27 -19.20
C TYR A 179 -25.32 -24.12 -20.68
N ALA A 180 -24.36 -24.93 -21.12
CA ALA A 180 -23.81 -24.94 -22.48
C ALA A 180 -23.40 -23.53 -22.97
N SER A 181 -22.77 -22.75 -22.09
CA SER A 181 -22.41 -21.36 -22.35
C SER A 181 -20.91 -21.14 -22.19
N TRP A 182 -20.32 -20.28 -23.03
CA TRP A 182 -18.92 -19.90 -22.91
C TRP A 182 -18.62 -19.20 -21.59
N LEU A 183 -17.41 -19.42 -21.08
CA LEU A 183 -16.86 -18.78 -19.90
C LEU A 183 -15.70 -17.86 -20.31
N GLY A 184 -15.49 -16.77 -19.56
CA GLY A 184 -14.37 -15.85 -19.72
C GLY A 184 -13.03 -16.39 -19.22
N LEU A 185 -12.75 -17.68 -19.48
CA LEU A 185 -11.51 -18.37 -19.16
C LEU A 185 -10.48 -18.13 -20.28
N SER A 186 -9.21 -18.05 -19.92
CA SER A 186 -8.14 -17.99 -20.92
C SER A 186 -8.13 -19.25 -21.81
N PRO A 187 -8.07 -19.10 -23.15
CA PRO A 187 -7.90 -20.21 -24.08
C PRO A 187 -6.65 -21.04 -23.79
N ARG A 188 -6.71 -22.35 -24.02
CA ARG A 188 -5.62 -23.32 -23.73
C ARG A 188 -5.21 -24.09 -24.96
N LYS A 189 -3.93 -24.46 -25.07
CA LYS A 189 -3.43 -25.32 -26.17
C LYS A 189 -3.71 -26.81 -25.96
N THR A 190 -3.96 -27.23 -24.72
CA THR A 190 -4.18 -28.63 -24.38
C THR A 190 -5.63 -28.85 -23.98
N HIS A 191 -6.22 -29.92 -24.53
CA HIS A 191 -7.52 -30.40 -24.09
C HIS A 191 -7.40 -30.93 -22.66
N THR A 192 -7.86 -30.15 -21.69
CA THR A 192 -7.87 -30.57 -20.28
C THR A 192 -9.14 -31.31 -19.92
N VAL A 193 -9.02 -32.31 -19.05
CA VAL A 193 -10.15 -33.06 -18.47
C VAL A 193 -11.14 -32.07 -17.82
N SER A 194 -12.43 -32.33 -17.99
CA SER A 194 -13.50 -31.56 -17.35
C SER A 194 -13.24 -31.45 -15.85
N ARG A 195 -13.37 -30.24 -15.30
CA ARG A 195 -13.16 -30.01 -13.87
C ARG A 195 -14.49 -29.62 -13.23
N LYS A 196 -14.75 -30.18 -12.04
CA LYS A 196 -15.89 -29.76 -11.23
C LYS A 196 -15.62 -28.34 -10.75
N LEU A 197 -16.60 -27.45 -10.84
CA LEU A 197 -16.44 -26.12 -10.25
C LEU A 197 -16.27 -26.26 -8.73
N ASP A 198 -15.09 -25.88 -8.25
CA ASP A 198 -14.69 -25.81 -6.86
C ASP A 198 -14.00 -24.47 -6.58
N GLU A 199 -13.64 -24.24 -5.31
CA GLU A 199 -12.97 -23.00 -4.87
C GLU A 199 -11.60 -22.78 -5.54
N THR A 200 -10.98 -23.84 -6.07
CA THR A 200 -9.65 -23.80 -6.71
C THR A 200 -9.70 -23.19 -8.12
N ILE A 201 -10.70 -23.57 -8.92
CA ILE A 201 -10.91 -23.03 -10.29
C ILE A 201 -11.27 -21.54 -10.24
N ILE A 202 -11.97 -21.14 -9.17
CA ILE A 202 -12.41 -19.77 -8.92
C ILE A 202 -11.21 -18.80 -8.74
N SER A 203 -10.08 -19.29 -8.24
CA SER A 203 -8.95 -18.46 -7.81
C SER A 203 -7.86 -18.24 -8.88
N SER A 204 -7.66 -19.19 -9.82
CA SER A 204 -6.44 -19.23 -10.65
C SER A 204 -6.61 -19.10 -12.17
N ASP A 205 -7.81 -19.35 -12.73
CA ASP A 205 -7.97 -19.54 -14.18
C ASP A 205 -8.62 -18.34 -14.93
N TRP A 206 -9.05 -17.28 -14.23
CA TRP A 206 -9.79 -16.14 -14.82
C TRP A 206 -8.91 -15.00 -15.34
N PHE A 207 -7.62 -15.26 -15.55
CA PHE A 207 -6.70 -14.28 -16.12
C PHE A 207 -7.10 -13.97 -17.56
N THR A 208 -7.10 -12.69 -17.93
CA THR A 208 -7.42 -12.26 -19.30
C THR A 208 -6.12 -12.25 -20.08
N ARG A 209 -5.81 -13.35 -20.78
CA ARG A 209 -4.71 -13.35 -21.75
C ARG A 209 -5.16 -12.59 -22.99
N ASN A 210 -4.23 -11.90 -23.65
CA ASN A 210 -4.50 -11.22 -24.91
C ASN A 210 -5.03 -12.26 -25.93
N THR A 211 -6.24 -12.05 -26.43
CA THR A 211 -6.98 -13.00 -27.29
C THR A 211 -6.58 -12.90 -28.77
N ASN A 212 -5.60 -12.05 -29.09
CA ASN A 212 -5.14 -11.79 -30.44
C ASN A 212 -4.43 -12.98 -31.10
N ASP A 213 -4.03 -14.00 -30.33
CA ASP A 213 -3.34 -15.21 -30.81
C ASP A 213 -4.22 -16.47 -30.75
N LEU A 214 -5.54 -16.34 -30.88
CA LEU A 214 -6.43 -17.49 -31.03
C LEU A 214 -6.10 -18.22 -32.34
N ASN A 215 -5.53 -19.42 -32.22
CA ASN A 215 -5.32 -20.33 -33.34
C ASN A 215 -6.40 -21.42 -33.33
N ASP A 216 -6.69 -22.04 -34.46
CA ASP A 216 -7.68 -23.13 -34.65
C ASP A 216 -7.40 -24.41 -33.83
N SER A 217 -6.36 -24.39 -32.99
CA SER A 217 -5.95 -25.50 -32.11
C SER A 217 -6.14 -25.19 -30.63
N MET A 218 -6.82 -24.09 -30.30
CA MET A 218 -7.08 -23.71 -28.91
C MET A 218 -8.42 -24.21 -28.41
N TYR A 219 -8.44 -24.55 -27.13
CA TYR A 219 -9.61 -24.99 -26.39
C TYR A 219 -10.09 -23.90 -25.45
N CYS A 220 -11.37 -23.59 -25.54
CA CYS A 220 -12.04 -22.59 -24.74
C CYS A 220 -12.94 -23.24 -23.70
N GLY A 221 -13.04 -22.60 -22.53
CA GLY A 221 -13.79 -23.14 -21.41
C GLY A 221 -15.28 -22.80 -21.51
N TYR A 222 -16.15 -23.80 -21.32
CA TYR A 222 -17.60 -23.61 -21.26
C TYR A 222 -18.20 -24.32 -20.05
N LEU A 223 -19.35 -23.79 -19.62
CA LEU A 223 -20.12 -24.37 -18.53
C LEU A 223 -21.06 -25.45 -19.07
N TYR A 224 -20.98 -26.66 -18.52
CA TYR A 224 -21.97 -27.72 -18.78
C TYR A 224 -22.12 -28.62 -17.57
N ASN A 225 -23.37 -28.88 -17.17
CA ASN A 225 -23.71 -29.67 -15.96
C ASN A 225 -22.90 -29.26 -14.72
N ASN A 226 -22.77 -27.94 -14.47
CA ASN A 226 -22.04 -27.37 -13.34
C ASN A 226 -20.54 -27.75 -13.30
N ARG A 227 -19.96 -28.01 -14.47
CA ARG A 227 -18.54 -28.28 -14.66
C ARG A 227 -17.96 -27.34 -15.71
N VAL A 228 -16.68 -27.02 -15.55
CA VAL A 228 -15.90 -26.43 -16.64
C VAL A 228 -15.48 -27.56 -17.56
N ASN A 229 -15.90 -27.44 -18.81
CA ASN A 229 -15.47 -28.31 -19.90
C ASN A 229 -14.69 -27.46 -20.90
N TYR A 230 -13.93 -28.11 -21.76
CA TYR A 230 -13.13 -27.44 -22.78
C TYR A 230 -13.55 -28.00 -24.15
N ALA A 231 -13.77 -27.11 -25.10
CA ALA A 231 -14.15 -27.42 -26.47
C ALA A 231 -13.31 -26.55 -27.41
N ASP A 232 -13.28 -26.89 -28.70
CA ASP A 232 -12.61 -26.03 -29.68
C ASP A 232 -13.22 -24.62 -29.63
N CYS A 233 -12.37 -23.59 -29.60
CA CYS A 233 -12.81 -22.20 -29.55
C CYS A 233 -13.68 -21.79 -30.75
N THR A 234 -13.58 -22.53 -31.87
CA THR A 234 -14.37 -22.35 -33.09
C THR A 234 -15.78 -22.96 -33.00
N GLU A 235 -16.06 -23.82 -32.01
CA GLU A 235 -17.41 -24.32 -31.78
C GLU A 235 -18.37 -23.18 -31.38
N THR A 236 -19.67 -23.38 -31.61
CA THR A 236 -20.67 -22.42 -31.16
C THR A 236 -21.28 -22.84 -29.83
N LYS A 237 -21.33 -21.94 -28.84
CA LYS A 237 -22.02 -22.12 -27.56
C LYS A 237 -22.82 -20.87 -27.23
N ARG A 238 -23.76 -20.97 -26.29
CA ARG A 238 -24.49 -19.79 -25.79
C ARG A 238 -23.54 -18.81 -25.12
N ILE A 239 -23.97 -17.55 -25.05
CA ILE A 239 -23.16 -16.48 -24.48
C ILE A 239 -23.79 -16.05 -23.17
N ILE A 240 -22.95 -15.87 -22.16
CA ILE A 240 -23.32 -15.15 -20.97
C ILE A 240 -22.30 -14.06 -20.71
N CYS A 241 -22.78 -12.82 -20.67
CA CYS A 241 -21.97 -11.66 -20.35
C CYS A 241 -22.21 -11.24 -18.90
N GLU A 242 -21.16 -10.74 -18.25
CA GLU A 242 -21.19 -10.12 -16.93
C GLU A 242 -20.58 -8.71 -17.00
N LYS A 243 -21.13 -7.79 -16.21
CA LYS A 243 -20.51 -6.50 -15.90
C LYS A 243 -20.87 -6.05 -14.50
N LEU A 244 -20.13 -5.09 -13.95
CA LEU A 244 -20.48 -4.49 -12.67
C LEU A 244 -21.83 -3.78 -12.77
N ALA A 245 -22.59 -3.86 -11.69
CA ALA A 245 -23.80 -3.07 -11.52
C ALA A 245 -23.42 -1.60 -11.33
N ASP A 246 -24.26 -0.69 -11.84
CA ASP A 246 -23.99 0.74 -11.72
C ASP A 246 -24.07 1.16 -10.24
N PRO A 247 -23.17 2.05 -9.76
CA PRO A 247 -23.23 2.57 -8.41
C PRO A 247 -24.60 3.19 -8.15
N MET A 248 -25.21 2.79 -7.04
CA MET A 248 -26.55 3.21 -6.71
C MET A 248 -26.52 4.64 -6.22
N LYS A 249 -27.39 5.48 -6.77
CA LYS A 249 -27.62 6.82 -6.27
C LYS A 249 -28.68 6.75 -5.17
N ILE A 250 -28.39 7.33 -4.02
CA ILE A 250 -29.31 7.29 -2.86
C ILE A 250 -30.64 7.98 -3.23
N GLU A 251 -30.59 8.98 -4.09
CA GLU A 251 -31.75 9.69 -4.61
C GLU A 251 -32.72 8.76 -5.36
N ASP A 252 -32.21 7.75 -6.09
CA ASP A 252 -33.01 6.80 -6.86
C ASP A 252 -33.76 5.79 -5.97
N ILE A 253 -33.34 5.64 -4.71
CA ILE A 253 -34.01 4.82 -3.69
C ILE A 253 -35.13 5.63 -3.03
N LEU A 254 -34.88 6.91 -2.75
CA LEU A 254 -35.80 7.78 -2.03
C LEU A 254 -36.92 8.34 -2.91
N THR A 255 -36.73 8.38 -4.23
CA THR A 255 -37.73 8.87 -5.17
C THR A 255 -38.65 7.76 -5.65
N SER A 256 -39.72 7.51 -4.89
CA SER A 256 -40.96 7.00 -5.49
C SER A 256 -41.68 8.19 -6.12
N GLU A 257 -41.62 8.35 -7.45
CA GLU A 257 -42.54 9.29 -8.10
C GLU A 257 -43.98 8.82 -7.81
N GLU A 258 -44.77 9.68 -7.16
CA GLU A 258 -46.23 9.57 -7.19
C GLU A 258 -46.66 9.54 -8.67
N PRO A 259 -47.58 8.64 -9.06
CA PRO A 259 -48.09 8.66 -10.42
C PRO A 259 -48.74 10.02 -10.65
N ALA A 260 -48.20 10.77 -11.63
CA ALA A 260 -48.78 12.02 -12.10
C ALA A 260 -50.29 11.81 -12.29
N GLY A 261 -51.07 12.50 -11.47
CA GLY A 261 -52.52 12.48 -11.52
C GLY A 261 -52.97 12.73 -12.94
N ARG A 262 -53.70 11.76 -13.48
CA ARG A 262 -54.40 11.88 -14.75
C ARG A 262 -55.58 12.83 -14.50
N MET A 263 -55.36 14.14 -14.70
CA MET A 263 -56.42 15.11 -14.98
C MET A 263 -56.88 14.94 -16.43
#